data_AF-A0A505I5V8-F1
#
_entry.id   AF-A0A505I5V8-F1
#
_cell.length_a   1.000
_cell.length_b   1.000
_cell.length_c   1.000
_cell.angle_alpha   90.00
_cell.angle_beta   90.00
_cell.angle_gamma   90.00
#
_symmetry.space_group_name_H-M   'P 1'
#
loop_
_entity.id
_entity.type
_entity.pdbx_description
1 polymer ?
#
loop_
_entity_poly.entity_id
_entity_poly.type
_entity_poly.pdbx_seq_one_letter_code
_entity_poly.pdbx_strand_id
1 'polypeptide(L)'
;MRLVSAIAAFAAVATAATADTVPPELASIGEPSTVLNVTYSVGSTSVSFTPGEFLNASVAVDAPQPHLHDMGLSSSGPYLLLMVDPDYNKTTPPSVILHTIVANLTTAVNSSSDANVLASYIAPTPTSGTHNYTLFLFDQPSNFSIPSRYESFMLTVKGTPVNRVNLPLVSFLNQTGLGSPVAANYFRRDEAFRIFPYPCIGQMRFLSCHLSCLPFYPQVLSRLRASPDNGFLDAGCCVGQELRYLVYAASIPPSQLYGFDLEPGFFELGYKLFRDNTDSFPATFVGADLGVSDEEWESGEIVGTMKGKIDVVWAGSLLHFWDYEGQVRGVKRLIGLTRGQIGTVVCGRQMGSTA
;
A
#
# COMPACT_ATOMS: atom_id res chain seq x y z
N MET A 1 -10.48 -53.11 0.32
CA MET A 1 -10.64 -52.31 1.56
C MET A 1 -9.70 -51.12 1.48
N ARG A 2 -10.23 -49.93 1.25
CA ARG A 2 -9.45 -48.67 1.20
C ARG A 2 -9.27 -48.17 2.64
N LEU A 3 -8.04 -48.10 3.11
CA LEU A 3 -7.69 -47.39 4.35
C LEU A 3 -7.61 -45.89 4.03
N VAL A 4 -8.56 -45.14 4.55
CA VAL A 4 -8.55 -43.67 4.52
C VAL A 4 -7.62 -43.21 5.65
N SER A 5 -6.50 -42.58 5.30
CA SER A 5 -5.63 -41.92 6.27
C SER A 5 -6.29 -40.60 6.69
N ALA A 6 -6.61 -40.50 7.98
CA ALA A 6 -7.09 -39.26 8.59
C ALA A 6 -5.92 -38.26 8.68
N ILE A 7 -5.99 -37.19 7.91
CA ILE A 7 -5.12 -36.02 8.08
C ILE A 7 -5.70 -35.24 9.26
N ALA A 8 -5.03 -35.31 10.41
CA ALA A 8 -5.29 -34.43 11.53
C ALA A 8 -4.77 -33.03 11.17
N ALA A 9 -5.68 -32.10 10.87
CA ALA A 9 -5.36 -30.70 10.78
C ALA A 9 -5.01 -30.19 12.18
N PHE A 10 -3.73 -29.94 12.44
CA PHE A 10 -3.31 -29.13 13.58
C PHE A 10 -3.73 -27.69 13.28
N ALA A 11 -4.85 -27.26 13.87
CA ALA A 11 -5.17 -25.85 13.99
C ALA A 11 -4.09 -25.23 14.89
N ALA A 12 -3.17 -24.48 14.30
CA ALA A 12 -2.33 -23.57 15.05
C ALA A 12 -3.26 -22.54 15.69
N VAL A 13 -3.57 -22.70 16.98
CA VAL A 13 -4.15 -21.64 17.79
C VAL A 13 -3.04 -20.61 17.95
N ALA A 14 -2.95 -19.69 17.01
CA ALA A 14 -2.27 -18.43 17.25
C ALA A 14 -3.05 -17.76 18.37
N THR A 15 -2.47 -17.72 19.57
CA THR A 15 -2.88 -16.76 20.59
C THR A 15 -2.70 -15.38 19.95
N ALA A 16 -3.79 -14.80 19.46
CA ALA A 16 -3.81 -13.44 18.99
C ALA A 16 -3.39 -12.57 20.17
N ALA A 17 -2.14 -12.10 20.16
CA ALA A 17 -1.78 -10.93 20.92
C ALA A 17 -2.80 -9.86 20.51
N THR A 18 -3.54 -9.31 21.46
CA THR A 18 -4.51 -8.25 21.21
C THR A 18 -3.74 -7.09 20.58
N ALA A 19 -3.83 -6.93 19.27
CA ALA A 19 -3.23 -5.79 18.60
C ALA A 19 -3.87 -4.53 19.18
N ASP A 20 -3.05 -3.53 19.50
CA ASP A 20 -3.54 -2.22 19.94
C ASP A 20 -4.57 -1.71 18.93
N THR A 21 -5.68 -1.17 19.44
CA THR A 21 -6.78 -0.63 18.65
C THR A 21 -6.50 0.80 18.16
N VAL A 22 -5.48 1.45 18.73
CA VAL A 22 -5.04 2.81 18.39
C VAL A 22 -3.54 2.79 18.03
N PRO A 23 -3.11 3.50 16.97
CA PRO A 23 -1.70 3.60 16.62
C PRO A 23 -0.92 4.45 17.65
N PRO A 24 0.41 4.24 17.79
CA PRO A 24 1.23 4.96 18.77
C PRO A 24 1.14 6.49 18.71
N GLU A 25 0.96 7.05 17.51
CA GLU A 25 0.81 8.48 17.26
C GLU A 25 -0.40 9.10 17.97
N LEU A 26 -1.39 8.27 18.31
CA LEU A 26 -2.63 8.67 18.97
C LEU A 26 -2.76 8.08 20.39
N ALA A 27 -1.69 7.53 20.96
CA ALA A 27 -1.71 6.94 22.32
C ALA A 27 -2.23 7.90 23.39
N SER A 28 -2.02 9.22 23.22
CA SER A 28 -2.53 10.26 24.14
C SER A 28 -4.06 10.39 24.18
N ILE A 29 -4.78 9.82 23.22
CA ILE A 29 -6.25 9.84 23.15
C ILE A 29 -6.87 8.76 24.04
N GLY A 30 -6.12 7.68 24.32
CA GLY A 30 -6.56 6.54 25.12
C GLY A 30 -6.74 5.28 24.27
N GLU A 31 -6.52 4.13 24.91
CA GLU A 31 -6.56 2.79 24.30
C GLU A 31 -7.79 2.03 24.81
N PRO A 32 -8.90 1.98 24.06
CA PRO A 32 -10.08 1.22 24.47
C PRO A 32 -9.83 -0.28 24.30
N SER A 33 -10.34 -1.09 25.24
CA SER A 33 -10.25 -2.56 25.13
C SER A 33 -11.16 -3.16 24.06
N THR A 34 -12.05 -2.35 23.47
CA THR A 34 -13.07 -2.79 22.51
C THR A 34 -12.67 -2.39 21.09
N VAL A 35 -12.58 -3.38 20.20
CA VAL A 35 -12.40 -3.12 18.77
C VAL A 35 -13.71 -2.59 18.18
N LEU A 36 -13.63 -1.44 17.52
CA LEU A 36 -14.77 -0.86 16.81
C LEU A 36 -15.09 -1.69 15.56
N ASN A 37 -16.29 -2.28 15.53
CA ASN A 37 -16.77 -3.04 14.38
C ASN A 37 -17.32 -2.10 13.30
N VAL A 38 -16.61 -2.02 12.17
CA VAL A 38 -16.95 -1.20 11.02
C VAL A 38 -16.73 -1.97 9.73
N THR A 39 -17.55 -1.70 8.72
CA THR A 39 -17.37 -2.26 7.38
C THR A 39 -17.33 -1.17 6.33
N TYR A 40 -16.55 -1.41 5.27
CA TYR A 40 -16.59 -0.64 4.04
C TYR A 40 -17.35 -1.40 2.96
N SER A 41 -18.25 -0.71 2.25
CA SER A 41 -18.99 -1.30 1.12
C SER A 41 -18.14 -1.29 -0.14
N VAL A 42 -18.08 -2.43 -0.84
CA VAL A 42 -17.35 -2.58 -2.12
C VAL A 42 -18.28 -3.28 -3.11
N GLY A 43 -19.00 -2.50 -3.91
CA GLY A 43 -20.04 -3.04 -4.79
C GLY A 43 -21.14 -3.71 -3.96
N SER A 44 -21.36 -5.02 -4.15
CA SER A 44 -22.35 -5.80 -3.40
C SER A 44 -21.78 -6.50 -2.16
N THR A 45 -20.50 -6.30 -1.83
CA THR A 45 -19.84 -6.93 -0.68
C THR A 45 -19.51 -5.89 0.39
N SER A 46 -19.22 -6.37 1.60
CA SER A 46 -18.72 -5.57 2.71
C SER A 46 -17.39 -6.13 3.18
N VAL A 47 -16.43 -5.24 3.45
CA VAL A 47 -15.09 -5.58 3.94
C VAL A 47 -14.97 -5.12 5.38
N SER A 48 -14.72 -6.06 6.28
CA SER A 48 -14.30 -5.81 7.66
C SER A 48 -12.78 -5.86 7.76
N PHE A 49 -12.21 -5.31 8.84
CA PHE A 49 -10.78 -5.34 9.07
C PHE A 49 -10.46 -5.37 10.57
N THR A 50 -9.28 -5.89 10.87
CA THR A 50 -8.71 -5.90 12.22
C THR A 50 -7.74 -4.72 12.43
N PRO A 51 -7.49 -4.30 13.68
CA PRO A 51 -6.59 -3.18 13.95
C PRO A 51 -5.21 -3.35 13.29
N GLY A 52 -4.79 -2.31 12.57
CA GLY A 52 -3.48 -2.24 11.89
C GLY A 52 -3.40 -2.98 10.56
N GLU A 53 -4.49 -3.60 10.10
CA GLU A 53 -4.58 -4.24 8.79
C GLU A 53 -4.44 -3.21 7.66
N PHE A 54 -3.93 -3.64 6.50
CA PHE A 54 -3.85 -2.80 5.31
C PHE A 54 -5.14 -2.88 4.49
N LEU A 55 -5.74 -1.74 4.18
CA LEU A 55 -6.88 -1.68 3.25
C LEU A 55 -6.47 -1.09 1.90
N ASN A 56 -7.11 -1.57 0.83
CA ASN A 56 -6.89 -0.99 -0.50
C ASN A 56 -7.65 0.34 -0.64
N ALA A 57 -7.16 1.22 -1.50
CA ALA A 57 -7.80 2.50 -1.79
C ALA A 57 -9.24 2.36 -2.26
N SER A 58 -9.48 1.35 -3.10
CA SER A 58 -10.80 1.05 -3.63
C SER A 58 -11.80 0.59 -2.56
N VAL A 59 -11.33 0.14 -1.39
CA VAL A 59 -12.20 -0.30 -0.29
C VAL A 59 -12.72 0.90 0.49
N ALA A 60 -11.85 1.86 0.81
CA ALA A 60 -12.18 3.02 1.63
C ALA A 60 -12.58 4.25 0.79
N VAL A 61 -13.24 4.05 -0.35
CA VAL A 61 -13.73 5.16 -1.19
C VAL A 61 -14.97 5.78 -0.56
N ASP A 62 -15.89 4.94 -0.10
CA ASP A 62 -17.14 5.34 0.53
C ASP A 62 -17.03 5.31 2.05
N ALA A 63 -17.91 6.05 2.72
CA ALA A 63 -17.90 6.15 4.18
C ALA A 63 -18.12 4.78 4.86
N PRO A 64 -17.41 4.50 5.97
CA PRO A 64 -17.58 3.26 6.73
C PRO A 64 -18.95 3.21 7.41
N GLN A 65 -19.47 1.99 7.57
CA GLN A 65 -20.69 1.71 8.33
C GLN A 65 -20.34 1.10 9.69
N PRO A 66 -20.65 1.79 10.81
CA PRO A 66 -20.44 1.25 12.15
C PRO A 66 -21.56 0.28 12.58
N HIS A 67 -21.17 -0.86 13.18
CA HIS A 67 -22.09 -1.92 13.61
C HIS A 67 -22.20 -1.98 15.14
N LEU A 68 -22.78 -0.94 15.75
CA LEU A 68 -22.79 -0.78 17.22
C LEU A 68 -23.68 -1.78 17.97
N HIS A 69 -24.69 -2.34 17.29
CA HIS A 69 -25.67 -3.26 17.87
C HIS A 69 -25.05 -4.56 18.43
N ASP A 70 -23.96 -5.03 17.83
CA ASP A 70 -23.30 -6.29 18.18
C ASP A 70 -22.11 -6.12 19.14
N MET A 71 -21.82 -4.89 19.57
CA MET A 71 -20.58 -4.58 20.30
C MET A 71 -20.69 -4.76 21.83
N GLY A 72 -21.88 -5.00 22.37
CA GLY A 72 -22.08 -5.16 23.81
C GLY A 72 -21.71 -3.89 24.61
N LEU A 73 -21.94 -2.71 24.04
CA LEU A 73 -21.65 -1.43 24.69
C LEU A 73 -22.48 -1.23 25.97
N SER A 74 -21.96 -0.43 26.90
CA SER A 74 -22.55 -0.22 28.23
C SER A 74 -23.86 0.58 28.23
N SER A 75 -24.15 1.34 27.16
CA SER A 75 -25.37 2.12 27.01
C SER A 75 -25.93 2.01 25.59
N SER A 76 -27.15 2.49 25.37
CA SER A 76 -27.74 2.56 24.03
C SER A 76 -27.29 3.77 23.20
N GLY A 77 -26.40 4.61 23.75
CA GLY A 77 -25.96 5.88 23.17
C GLY A 77 -26.65 7.10 23.78
N PRO A 78 -26.47 8.30 23.18
CA PRO A 78 -25.84 8.52 21.88
C PRO A 78 -24.32 8.37 21.87
N TYR A 79 -23.78 7.94 20.74
CA TYR A 79 -22.36 7.82 20.44
C TYR A 79 -21.95 8.76 19.30
N LEU A 80 -20.68 9.14 19.28
CA LEU A 80 -20.05 9.89 18.20
C LEU A 80 -18.92 9.08 17.58
N LEU A 81 -18.97 8.90 16.26
CA LEU A 81 -17.90 8.35 15.45
C LEU A 81 -17.03 9.48 14.92
N LEU A 82 -15.71 9.35 15.08
CA LEU A 82 -14.70 10.26 14.58
C LEU A 82 -13.65 9.47 13.80
N MET A 83 -13.35 9.88 12.57
CA MET A 83 -12.24 9.31 11.81
C MET A 83 -11.17 10.37 11.55
N VAL A 84 -9.91 10.03 11.81
CA VAL A 84 -8.76 10.93 11.71
C VAL A 84 -7.55 10.25 11.06
N ASP A 85 -6.66 11.08 10.54
CA ASP A 85 -5.33 10.69 10.07
C ASP A 85 -4.27 11.54 10.81
N PRO A 86 -3.44 10.94 11.69
CA PRO A 86 -2.41 11.64 12.45
C PRO A 86 -1.09 11.81 11.70
N ASP A 87 -0.92 11.13 10.57
CA ASP A 87 0.38 10.97 9.91
C ASP A 87 0.74 12.12 8.98
N TYR A 88 -0.20 13.03 8.68
CA TYR A 88 0.05 14.21 7.85
C TYR A 88 1.10 15.17 8.43
N ASN A 89 1.09 15.42 9.74
CA ASN A 89 2.00 16.40 10.37
C ASN A 89 2.68 15.88 11.67
N LYS A 90 2.51 14.60 12.04
CA LYS A 90 3.19 13.90 13.16
C LYS A 90 3.60 14.78 14.36
N THR A 91 2.67 15.58 14.88
CA THR A 91 2.94 16.51 15.99
C THR A 91 2.64 15.88 17.34
N THR A 92 3.18 16.47 18.41
CA THR A 92 2.79 16.15 19.78
C THR A 92 2.49 17.45 20.54
N PRO A 93 1.24 17.70 21.00
CA PRO A 93 0.03 16.89 20.84
C PRO A 93 -0.40 16.68 19.38
N PRO A 94 -1.20 15.63 19.07
CA PRO A 94 -1.54 15.29 17.69
C PRO A 94 -2.41 16.36 17.02
N SER A 95 -1.94 16.78 15.85
CA SER A 95 -2.61 17.64 14.88
C SER A 95 -2.94 16.78 13.67
N VAL A 96 -4.23 16.57 13.42
CA VAL A 96 -4.71 15.49 12.54
C VAL A 96 -5.46 16.05 11.33
N ILE A 97 -5.61 15.24 10.29
CA ILE A 97 -6.63 15.44 9.27
C ILE A 97 -7.95 14.84 9.76
N LEU A 98 -9.02 15.61 9.69
CA LEU A 98 -10.37 15.14 9.97
C LEU A 98 -11.00 14.47 8.74
N HIS A 99 -11.34 13.19 8.82
CA HIS A 99 -11.96 12.44 7.73
C HIS A 99 -13.49 12.44 7.78
N THR A 100 -14.08 12.27 8.96
CA THR A 100 -15.54 12.35 9.15
C THR A 100 -15.90 12.53 10.63
N ILE A 101 -17.08 13.08 10.91
CA ILE A 101 -17.73 13.05 12.22
C ILE A 101 -19.20 12.70 12.01
N VAL A 102 -19.66 11.66 12.71
CA VAL A 102 -21.06 11.23 12.72
C VAL A 102 -21.55 11.16 14.16
N ALA A 103 -22.59 11.91 14.48
CA ALA A 103 -23.13 12.08 15.83
C ALA A 103 -24.47 11.35 16.02
N ASN A 104 -24.93 11.25 17.26
CA ASN A 104 -26.22 10.65 17.64
C ASN A 104 -26.38 9.19 17.16
N LEU A 105 -25.29 8.44 17.07
CA LEU A 105 -25.33 7.01 16.78
C LEU A 105 -25.89 6.27 18.00
N THR A 106 -26.61 5.18 17.77
CA THR A 106 -27.16 4.34 18.84
C THR A 106 -26.86 2.87 18.58
N THR A 107 -27.10 2.02 19.56
CA THR A 107 -27.01 0.56 19.39
C THR A 107 -28.18 -0.03 18.58
N ALA A 108 -29.10 0.79 18.08
CA ALA A 108 -30.10 0.33 17.12
C ALA A 108 -29.45 -0.05 15.79
N VAL A 109 -30.02 -1.04 15.10
CA VAL A 109 -29.60 -1.41 13.74
C VAL A 109 -29.81 -0.21 12.80
N ASN A 110 -28.82 0.08 11.96
CA ASN A 110 -28.84 1.21 11.01
C ASN A 110 -29.07 2.58 11.68
N SER A 111 -28.38 2.85 12.80
CA SER A 111 -28.54 4.10 13.54
C SER A 111 -27.91 5.33 12.87
N SER A 112 -27.22 5.18 11.75
CA SER A 112 -26.64 6.26 10.96
C SER A 112 -27.60 6.75 9.86
N SER A 113 -27.70 8.07 9.71
CA SER A 113 -28.40 8.76 8.62
C SER A 113 -27.64 10.04 8.22
N ASP A 114 -27.98 10.65 7.09
CA ASP A 114 -27.34 11.90 6.66
C ASP A 114 -27.49 13.03 7.67
N ALA A 115 -28.58 13.05 8.45
CA ALA A 115 -28.81 14.04 9.51
C ALA A 115 -27.82 13.90 10.68
N ASN A 116 -27.16 12.74 10.81
CA ASN A 116 -26.14 12.48 11.82
C ASN A 116 -24.76 13.03 11.42
N VAL A 117 -24.54 13.32 10.15
CA VAL A 117 -23.21 13.66 9.61
C VAL A 117 -22.91 15.13 9.89
N LEU A 118 -22.03 15.38 10.88
CA LEU A 118 -21.55 16.73 11.19
C LEU A 118 -20.42 17.15 10.25
N ALA A 119 -19.65 16.18 9.77
CA ALA A 119 -18.53 16.36 8.87
C ALA A 119 -18.58 15.26 7.81
N SER A 120 -18.83 15.63 6.55
CA SER A 120 -18.91 14.66 5.46
C SER A 120 -17.60 13.90 5.29
N TYR A 121 -17.71 12.62 4.96
CA TYR A 121 -16.58 11.75 4.72
C TYR A 121 -15.69 12.24 3.58
N ILE A 122 -14.38 12.28 3.82
CA ILE A 122 -13.36 12.38 2.79
C ILE A 122 -12.55 11.09 2.74
N ALA A 123 -12.38 10.52 1.54
CA ALA A 123 -11.63 9.28 1.38
C ALA A 123 -10.12 9.46 1.66
N PRO A 124 -9.45 8.46 2.25
CA PRO A 124 -8.00 8.35 2.32
C PRO A 124 -7.30 8.63 0.98
N THR A 125 -6.59 9.75 0.91
CA THR A 125 -5.81 10.18 -0.28
C THR A 125 -4.41 10.64 0.12
N PRO A 126 -3.63 9.78 0.80
CA PRO A 126 -2.29 10.14 1.26
C PRO A 126 -1.40 10.45 0.06
N THR A 127 -0.61 11.52 0.15
CA THR A 127 0.31 11.93 -0.94
C THR A 127 1.68 11.26 -0.83
N SER A 128 2.05 10.76 0.36
CA SER A 128 3.35 10.13 0.64
C SER A 128 3.35 9.39 1.96
N GLY A 129 4.11 8.29 2.07
CA GLY A 129 4.29 7.55 3.31
C GLY A 129 3.08 6.69 3.71
N THR A 130 3.25 5.88 4.75
CA THR A 130 2.16 5.09 5.36
C THR A 130 1.39 5.94 6.36
N HIS A 131 0.08 5.98 6.20
CA HIS A 131 -0.83 6.69 7.10
C HIS A 131 -1.72 5.68 7.84
N ASN A 132 -1.96 5.95 9.12
CA ASN A 132 -2.91 5.26 9.97
C ASN A 132 -4.24 6.01 9.96
N TYR A 133 -5.28 5.37 9.44
CA TYR A 133 -6.63 5.94 9.46
C TYR A 133 -7.38 5.34 10.64
N THR A 134 -7.56 6.15 11.68
CA THR A 134 -8.09 5.71 12.96
C THR A 134 -9.54 6.17 13.13
N LEU A 135 -10.40 5.22 13.46
CA LEU A 135 -11.79 5.45 13.83
C LEU A 135 -11.93 5.29 15.33
N PHE A 136 -12.49 6.31 15.97
CA PHE A 136 -12.84 6.32 17.38
C PHE A 136 -14.36 6.39 17.55
N LEU A 137 -14.87 5.67 18.54
CA LEU A 137 -16.22 5.83 19.06
C LEU A 137 -16.14 6.43 20.46
N PHE A 138 -16.92 7.48 20.71
CA PHE A 138 -17.02 8.15 22.02
C PHE A 138 -18.46 8.14 22.52
N ASP A 139 -18.65 8.07 23.83
CA ASP A 139 -19.94 8.46 24.44
C ASP A 139 -20.19 9.95 24.12
N GLN A 140 -21.36 10.27 23.57
CA GLN A 140 -21.69 11.64 23.23
C GLN A 140 -22.40 12.34 24.40
N PRO A 141 -21.85 13.46 24.92
CA PRO A 141 -22.52 14.24 25.96
C PRO A 141 -23.89 14.75 25.50
N SER A 142 -24.85 14.84 26.43
CA SER A 142 -26.21 15.34 26.15
C SER A 142 -26.25 16.79 25.66
N ASN A 143 -25.25 17.59 26.01
CA ASN A 143 -25.06 18.98 25.58
C ASN A 143 -24.00 19.12 24.48
N PHE A 144 -23.67 18.04 23.77
CA PHE A 144 -22.66 18.06 22.72
C PHE A 144 -23.00 19.10 21.64
N SER A 145 -22.02 19.93 21.32
CA SER A 145 -22.04 20.85 20.20
C SER A 145 -20.62 21.02 19.68
N ILE A 146 -20.47 21.38 18.42
CA ILE A 146 -19.17 21.74 17.85
C ILE A 146 -18.86 23.18 18.29
N PRO A 147 -17.77 23.43 19.06
CA PRO A 147 -17.39 24.79 19.41
C PRO A 147 -17.09 25.61 18.15
N SER A 148 -17.48 26.89 18.13
CA SER A 148 -17.41 27.72 16.90
C SER A 148 -16.02 27.83 16.27
N ARG A 149 -14.95 27.73 17.08
CA ARG A 149 -13.57 27.67 16.56
C ARG A 149 -13.24 26.44 15.71
N TYR A 150 -14.08 25.41 15.75
CA TYR A 150 -13.93 24.18 14.98
C TYR A 150 -14.96 24.03 13.86
N GLU A 151 -15.95 24.92 13.75
CA GLU A 151 -16.97 24.85 12.70
C GLU A 151 -16.36 24.84 11.29
N SER A 152 -15.26 25.58 11.09
CA SER A 152 -14.54 25.60 9.82
C SER A 152 -14.07 24.22 9.41
N PHE A 153 -13.71 23.35 10.36
CA PHE A 153 -13.28 21.98 10.08
C PHE A 153 -14.44 21.11 9.62
N MET A 154 -15.71 21.46 9.87
CA MET A 154 -16.88 20.64 9.55
C MET A 154 -17.40 20.84 8.13
N LEU A 155 -17.05 21.97 7.51
CA LEU A 155 -17.53 22.35 6.18
C LEU A 155 -16.94 21.44 5.08
N THR A 156 -17.75 21.08 4.10
CA THR A 156 -17.31 20.35 2.91
C THR A 156 -17.67 21.16 1.67
N VAL A 157 -16.67 21.52 0.85
CA VAL A 157 -16.86 22.19 -0.45
C VAL A 157 -16.43 21.27 -1.60
N LYS A 158 -16.88 21.57 -2.82
CA LYS A 158 -16.54 20.78 -4.01
C LYS A 158 -15.04 20.97 -4.34
N GLY A 159 -14.26 19.90 -4.24
CA GLY A 159 -12.80 19.91 -4.39
C GLY A 159 -12.11 20.01 -3.01
N THR A 160 -11.44 18.92 -2.62
CA THR A 160 -10.78 18.60 -1.34
C THR A 160 -10.50 19.81 -0.43
N PRO A 161 -11.13 19.90 0.76
CA PRO A 161 -11.07 21.16 1.48
C PRO A 161 -9.92 21.12 2.50
N VAL A 162 -8.95 22.03 2.30
CA VAL A 162 -7.76 22.27 3.16
C VAL A 162 -8.13 22.54 4.62
N ASN A 163 -9.40 22.90 4.90
CA ASN A 163 -9.92 23.12 6.24
C ASN A 163 -9.94 21.87 7.14
N ARG A 164 -9.78 20.65 6.59
CA ARG A 164 -9.73 19.41 7.38
C ARG A 164 -8.39 19.18 8.04
N VAL A 165 -7.33 19.87 7.61
CA VAL A 165 -5.97 19.67 8.10
C VAL A 165 -5.72 20.47 9.38
N ASN A 166 -4.81 19.97 10.21
CA ASN A 166 -4.37 20.60 11.45
C ASN A 166 -5.46 20.75 12.53
N LEU A 167 -6.37 19.79 12.66
CA LEU A 167 -7.29 19.75 13.79
C LEU A 167 -6.50 19.43 15.07
N PRO A 168 -6.46 20.30 16.10
CA PRO A 168 -5.76 20.01 17.35
C PRO A 168 -6.61 19.04 18.18
N LEU A 169 -6.43 17.74 17.95
CA LEU A 169 -7.37 16.69 18.37
C LEU A 169 -7.61 16.68 19.89
N VAL A 170 -6.55 16.77 20.70
CA VAL A 170 -6.67 16.80 22.17
C VAL A 170 -7.48 18.01 22.64
N SER A 171 -7.24 19.18 22.04
CA SER A 171 -7.99 20.40 22.37
C SER A 171 -9.46 20.31 21.91
N PHE A 172 -9.73 19.59 20.82
CA PHE A 172 -11.08 19.36 20.32
C PHE A 172 -11.86 18.47 21.30
N LEU A 173 -11.32 17.29 21.65
CA LEU A 173 -11.96 16.35 22.59
C LEU A 173 -12.23 16.97 23.96
N ASN A 174 -11.28 17.76 24.48
CA ASN A 174 -11.44 18.44 25.77
C ASN A 174 -12.56 19.49 25.74
N GLN A 175 -12.72 20.23 24.65
CA GLN A 175 -13.72 21.30 24.56
C GLN A 175 -15.12 20.81 24.20
N THR A 176 -15.22 19.66 23.53
CA THR A 176 -16.51 18.99 23.28
C THR A 176 -16.97 18.14 24.46
N GLY A 177 -16.07 17.79 25.38
CA GLY A 177 -16.37 16.96 26.54
C GLY A 177 -16.53 15.47 26.22
N LEU A 178 -16.02 14.99 25.07
CA LEU A 178 -16.16 13.60 24.63
C LEU A 178 -15.42 12.58 25.51
N GLY A 179 -14.44 13.03 26.30
CA GLY A 179 -13.66 12.13 27.17
C GLY A 179 -12.81 11.13 26.37
N SER A 180 -12.63 9.93 26.94
CA SER A 180 -11.87 8.83 26.32
C SER A 180 -12.75 8.00 25.38
N PRO A 181 -12.18 7.40 24.32
CA PRO A 181 -12.94 6.55 23.42
C PRO A 181 -13.43 5.28 24.12
N VAL A 182 -14.61 4.80 23.74
CA VAL A 182 -15.19 3.54 24.21
C VAL A 182 -14.84 2.36 23.31
N ALA A 183 -14.49 2.64 22.05
CA ALA A 183 -14.00 1.66 21.08
C ALA A 183 -13.15 2.36 20.01
N ALA A 184 -12.20 1.63 19.43
CA ALA A 184 -11.40 2.12 18.32
C ALA A 184 -11.04 1.00 17.33
N ASN A 185 -10.73 1.39 16.10
CA ASN A 185 -10.13 0.51 15.10
C ASN A 185 -9.33 1.38 14.13
N TYR A 186 -8.29 0.85 13.52
CA TYR A 186 -7.52 1.57 12.51
C TYR A 186 -7.03 0.64 11.43
N PHE A 187 -6.84 1.19 10.24
CA PHE A 187 -6.17 0.50 9.14
C PHE A 187 -5.04 1.35 8.58
N ARG A 188 -4.14 0.70 7.85
CA ARG A 188 -3.00 1.33 7.21
C ARG A 188 -3.21 1.43 5.70
N ARG A 189 -2.60 2.44 5.10
CA ARG A 189 -2.43 2.57 3.65
C ARG A 189 -0.95 2.55 3.27
N ASP A 190 -0.69 2.18 2.02
CA ASP A 190 0.61 2.32 1.33
C ASP A 190 1.76 1.47 1.89
N GLU A 191 1.54 0.16 1.98
CA GLU A 191 2.55 -0.85 2.32
C GLU A 191 3.83 -0.73 1.47
N ALA A 192 3.69 -0.40 0.18
CA ALA A 192 4.80 -0.15 -0.74
C ALA A 192 5.73 0.99 -0.27
N PHE A 193 5.18 2.05 0.32
CA PHE A 193 5.98 3.18 0.79
C PHE A 193 6.76 2.89 2.07
N ARG A 194 6.42 1.80 2.80
CA ARG A 194 7.28 1.32 3.91
C ARG A 194 8.58 0.73 3.40
N ILE A 195 8.57 0.17 2.19
CA ILE A 195 9.77 -0.38 1.56
C ILE A 195 10.61 0.79 1.05
N PHE A 196 10.07 1.55 0.09
CA PHE A 196 10.72 2.77 -0.39
C PHE A 196 9.71 3.71 -1.07
N PRO A 197 9.79 5.04 -0.86
CA PRO A 197 8.83 6.00 -1.40
C PRO A 197 9.12 6.39 -2.86
N TYR A 198 9.19 5.43 -3.79
CA TYR A 198 9.42 5.76 -5.20
C TYR A 198 8.26 6.58 -5.79
N PRO A 199 8.52 7.63 -6.60
CA PRO A 199 7.46 8.40 -7.27
C PRO A 199 6.52 7.54 -8.13
N CYS A 200 7.03 6.43 -8.70
CA CYS A 200 6.22 5.50 -9.49
C CYS A 200 5.16 4.75 -8.66
N ILE A 201 5.38 4.54 -7.36
CA ILE A 201 4.40 3.97 -6.43
C ILE A 201 3.27 4.97 -6.18
N GLY A 202 3.60 6.22 -5.86
CA GLY A 202 2.59 7.27 -5.64
C GLY A 202 1.74 7.57 -6.88
N GLN A 203 2.31 7.40 -8.08
CA GLN A 203 1.61 7.57 -9.35
C GLN A 203 0.95 6.29 -9.88
N MET A 204 0.99 5.17 -9.14
CA MET A 204 0.49 3.86 -9.57
C MET A 204 1.07 3.36 -10.91
N ARG A 205 2.25 3.87 -11.31
CA ARG A 205 2.90 3.53 -12.57
C ARG A 205 3.40 2.09 -12.60
N PHE A 206 3.64 1.48 -11.45
CA PHE A 206 4.02 0.07 -11.32
C PHE A 206 2.94 -0.91 -11.82
N LEU A 207 1.68 -0.45 -11.98
CA LEU A 207 0.59 -1.24 -12.58
C LEU A 207 0.53 -1.12 -14.11
N SER A 208 1.29 -0.19 -14.69
CA SER A 208 1.26 0.08 -16.13
C SER A 208 2.37 -0.70 -16.82
N CYS A 209 2.01 -1.76 -17.55
CA CYS A 209 2.97 -2.50 -18.36
C CYS A 209 3.29 -1.72 -19.64
N HIS A 210 4.54 -1.29 -19.80
CA HIS A 210 4.93 -0.44 -20.93
C HIS A 210 5.68 -1.17 -22.03
N LEU A 211 6.32 -2.29 -21.70
CA LEU A 211 7.11 -3.07 -22.65
C LEU A 211 6.29 -3.46 -23.89
N SER A 212 5.03 -3.89 -23.69
CA SER A 212 4.16 -4.37 -24.77
C SER A 212 3.68 -3.28 -25.73
N CYS A 213 3.74 -2.01 -25.31
CA CYS A 213 3.35 -0.87 -26.13
C CYS A 213 4.47 -0.39 -27.06
N LEU A 214 5.68 -0.95 -26.94
CA LEU A 214 6.83 -0.47 -27.71
C LEU A 214 6.89 -1.10 -29.10
N PRO A 215 7.27 -0.34 -30.14
CA PRO A 215 7.34 -0.85 -31.52
C PRO A 215 8.23 -2.09 -31.69
N PHE A 216 9.24 -2.25 -30.85
CA PHE A 216 10.19 -3.37 -30.89
C PHE A 216 9.78 -4.57 -30.02
N TYR A 217 8.63 -4.53 -29.34
CA TYR A 217 8.14 -5.66 -28.53
C TYR A 217 8.07 -7.00 -29.29
N PRO A 218 7.66 -7.06 -30.57
CA PRO A 218 7.71 -8.30 -31.34
C PRO A 218 9.12 -8.91 -31.46
N GLN A 219 10.16 -8.07 -31.52
CA GLN A 219 11.55 -8.53 -31.59
C GLN A 219 12.00 -9.11 -30.24
N VAL A 220 11.60 -8.48 -29.13
CA VAL A 220 11.82 -9.01 -27.77
C VAL A 220 11.20 -10.41 -27.65
N LEU A 221 9.93 -10.56 -28.05
CA LEU A 221 9.26 -11.86 -28.00
C LEU A 221 9.92 -12.90 -28.91
N SER A 222 10.31 -12.52 -30.12
CA SER A 222 11.02 -13.41 -31.03
C SER A 222 12.34 -13.89 -30.43
N ARG A 223 13.08 -13.02 -29.74
CA ARG A 223 14.35 -13.41 -29.09
C ARG A 223 14.09 -14.37 -27.93
N LEU A 224 13.16 -14.06 -27.04
CA LEU A 224 12.86 -14.92 -25.88
C LEU A 224 12.32 -16.29 -26.29
N ARG A 225 11.51 -16.36 -27.36
CA ARG A 225 10.95 -17.62 -27.88
C ARG A 225 11.94 -18.44 -28.70
N ALA A 226 13.04 -17.84 -29.16
CA ALA A 226 14.03 -18.55 -29.97
C ALA A 226 14.80 -19.61 -29.18
N SER A 227 14.92 -19.45 -27.85
CA SER A 227 15.54 -20.45 -26.98
C SER A 227 15.04 -20.29 -25.55
N PRO A 228 14.76 -21.39 -24.82
CA PRO A 228 14.46 -21.34 -23.39
C PRO A 228 15.65 -20.86 -22.55
N ASP A 229 16.85 -20.76 -23.12
CA ASP A 229 18.01 -20.22 -22.43
C ASP A 229 18.12 -18.69 -22.54
N ASN A 230 17.28 -18.04 -23.36
CA ASN A 230 17.38 -16.60 -23.60
C ASN A 230 16.71 -15.84 -22.46
N GLY A 231 17.50 -15.24 -21.56
CA GLY A 231 16.99 -14.55 -20.39
C GLY A 231 16.44 -13.15 -20.69
N PHE A 232 15.37 -12.78 -19.99
CA PHE A 232 14.85 -11.42 -19.92
C PHE A 232 15.16 -10.82 -18.55
N LEU A 233 15.72 -9.61 -18.51
CA LEU A 233 15.98 -8.86 -17.29
C LEU A 233 15.09 -7.62 -17.21
N ASP A 234 14.27 -7.53 -16.18
CA ASP A 234 13.61 -6.28 -15.75
C ASP A 234 14.50 -5.56 -14.72
N ALA A 235 15.12 -4.46 -15.14
CA ALA A 235 16.03 -3.67 -14.32
C ALA A 235 15.29 -2.55 -13.58
N GLY A 236 15.31 -2.59 -12.25
CA GLY A 236 14.43 -1.78 -11.41
C GLY A 236 13.00 -2.30 -11.46
N CYS A 237 12.83 -3.61 -11.25
CA CYS A 237 11.58 -4.31 -11.50
C CYS A 237 10.46 -3.98 -10.50
N CYS A 238 10.78 -3.37 -9.36
CA CYS A 238 9.84 -3.11 -8.28
C CYS A 238 9.04 -4.39 -7.94
N VAL A 239 7.71 -4.35 -8.07
CA VAL A 239 6.83 -5.49 -7.81
C VAL A 239 6.81 -6.55 -8.92
N GLY A 240 7.58 -6.41 -10.00
CA GLY A 240 7.74 -7.40 -11.07
C GLY A 240 6.54 -7.53 -12.01
N GLN A 241 5.87 -6.41 -12.33
CA GLN A 241 4.70 -6.37 -13.21
C GLN A 241 5.01 -6.85 -14.64
N GLU A 242 6.17 -6.49 -15.17
CA GLU A 242 6.56 -6.75 -16.56
C GLU A 242 6.86 -8.22 -16.79
N LEU A 243 7.52 -8.84 -15.80
CA LEU A 243 7.81 -10.27 -15.82
C LEU A 243 6.51 -11.09 -15.82
N ARG A 244 5.54 -10.72 -14.98
CA ARG A 244 4.23 -11.39 -14.93
C ARG A 244 3.44 -11.20 -16.22
N TYR A 245 3.51 -10.01 -16.81
CA TYR A 245 2.92 -9.79 -18.13
C TYR A 245 3.51 -10.73 -19.19
N LEU A 246 4.83 -10.92 -19.23
CA LEU A 246 5.47 -11.85 -20.17
C LEU A 246 5.01 -13.30 -19.99
N VAL A 247 4.80 -13.75 -18.75
CA VAL A 247 4.25 -15.09 -18.47
C VAL A 247 2.82 -15.20 -18.97
N TYR A 248 1.92 -14.34 -18.47
CA TYR A 248 0.48 -14.52 -18.69
C TYR A 248 0.01 -14.09 -20.07
N ALA A 249 0.57 -13.02 -20.64
CA ALA A 249 0.14 -12.47 -21.93
C ALA A 249 0.97 -12.99 -23.11
N ALA A 250 2.22 -13.41 -22.89
CA ALA A 250 3.12 -13.83 -23.96
C ALA A 250 3.63 -15.27 -23.86
N SER A 251 3.24 -16.00 -22.80
CA SER A 251 3.62 -17.40 -22.56
C SER A 251 5.13 -17.62 -22.52
N ILE A 252 5.88 -16.66 -21.97
CA ILE A 252 7.31 -16.83 -21.72
C ILE A 252 7.48 -17.61 -20.40
N PRO A 253 8.26 -18.71 -20.37
CA PRO A 253 8.57 -19.45 -19.15
C PRO A 253 9.14 -18.55 -18.04
N PRO A 254 8.64 -18.64 -16.79
CA PRO A 254 9.19 -17.86 -15.67
C PRO A 254 10.68 -18.11 -15.40
N SER A 255 11.19 -19.29 -15.73
CA SER A 255 12.62 -19.64 -15.61
C SER A 255 13.54 -18.80 -16.50
N GLN A 256 13.00 -18.14 -17.53
CA GLN A 256 13.73 -17.18 -18.37
C GLN A 256 13.74 -15.76 -17.79
N LEU A 257 13.00 -15.51 -16.72
CA LEU A 257 12.70 -14.18 -16.25
C LEU A 257 13.54 -13.83 -15.02
N TYR A 258 14.22 -12.70 -15.12
CA TYR A 258 15.09 -12.14 -14.11
C TYR A 258 14.61 -10.73 -13.78
N GLY A 259 14.61 -10.38 -12.50
CA GLY A 259 14.33 -9.03 -12.02
C GLY A 259 15.39 -8.62 -11.00
N PHE A 260 15.76 -7.34 -11.00
CA PHE A 260 16.42 -6.77 -9.84
C PHE A 260 15.82 -5.43 -9.48
N ASP A 261 15.88 -5.12 -8.19
CA ASP A 261 15.55 -3.81 -7.66
C ASP A 261 16.53 -3.48 -6.52
N LEU A 262 16.70 -2.20 -6.21
CA LEU A 262 17.50 -1.79 -5.06
C LEU A 262 16.87 -2.31 -3.77
N GLU A 263 15.54 -2.38 -3.74
CA GLU A 263 14.76 -2.61 -2.53
C GLU A 263 14.05 -3.98 -2.58
N PRO A 264 14.65 -5.04 -2.01
CA PRO A 264 14.14 -6.41 -2.17
C PRO A 264 12.76 -6.63 -1.53
N GLY A 265 12.34 -5.75 -0.61
CA GLY A 265 10.99 -5.80 -0.03
C GLY A 265 9.86 -5.75 -1.08
N PHE A 266 10.12 -5.17 -2.26
CA PHE A 266 9.12 -5.13 -3.33
C PHE A 266 8.82 -6.49 -3.95
N PHE A 267 9.72 -7.47 -3.84
CA PHE A 267 9.49 -8.81 -4.41
C PHE A 267 8.36 -9.52 -3.67
N GLU A 268 8.41 -9.52 -2.34
CA GLU A 268 7.35 -10.05 -1.47
C GLU A 268 6.04 -9.30 -1.65
N LEU A 269 6.11 -7.97 -1.79
CA LEU A 269 4.93 -7.17 -2.08
C LEU A 269 4.32 -7.54 -3.45
N GLY A 270 5.15 -7.85 -4.44
CA GLY A 270 4.72 -8.37 -5.73
C GLY A 270 3.97 -9.69 -5.57
N TYR A 271 4.53 -10.66 -4.85
CA TYR A 271 3.84 -11.94 -4.59
C TYR A 271 2.45 -11.73 -3.96
N LYS A 272 2.37 -10.84 -2.97
CA LYS A 272 1.09 -10.47 -2.34
C LYS A 272 0.12 -9.81 -3.32
N LEU A 273 0.59 -8.87 -4.15
CA LEU A 273 -0.22 -8.12 -5.10
C LEU A 273 -0.84 -9.03 -6.17
N PHE A 274 -0.04 -9.93 -6.75
CA PHE A 274 -0.47 -10.82 -7.84
C PHE A 274 -1.04 -12.15 -7.35
N ARG A 275 -1.03 -12.39 -6.03
CA ARG A 275 -1.50 -13.63 -5.39
C ARG A 275 -0.77 -14.86 -5.93
N ASP A 276 0.52 -14.70 -6.19
CA ASP A 276 1.45 -15.76 -6.60
C ASP A 276 2.57 -15.91 -5.56
N ASN A 277 3.52 -16.81 -5.83
CA ASN A 277 4.65 -17.12 -4.95
C ASN A 277 5.78 -17.75 -5.77
N THR A 278 6.86 -18.16 -5.11
CA THR A 278 8.02 -18.80 -5.75
C THR A 278 7.67 -20.11 -6.47
N ASP A 279 6.62 -20.83 -6.06
CA ASP A 279 6.23 -22.09 -6.69
C ASP A 279 5.42 -21.86 -7.99
N SER A 280 4.53 -20.87 -7.97
CA SER A 280 3.64 -20.53 -9.08
C SER A 280 4.26 -19.54 -10.08
N PHE A 281 5.24 -18.76 -9.63
CA PHE A 281 5.99 -17.79 -10.43
C PHE A 281 7.50 -17.86 -10.08
N PRO A 282 8.22 -18.90 -10.55
CA PRO A 282 9.64 -19.13 -10.24
C PRO A 282 10.58 -18.26 -11.10
N ALA A 283 10.32 -16.94 -11.18
CA ALA A 283 11.28 -15.99 -11.71
C ALA A 283 12.42 -15.74 -10.71
N THR A 284 13.59 -15.32 -11.20
CA THR A 284 14.75 -15.02 -10.34
C THR A 284 14.77 -13.53 -9.99
N PHE A 285 14.66 -13.21 -8.69
CA PHE A 285 14.78 -11.85 -8.18
C PHE A 285 16.05 -11.68 -7.35
N VAL A 286 16.76 -10.56 -7.53
CA VAL A 286 17.98 -10.23 -6.77
C VAL A 286 17.93 -8.77 -6.33
N GLY A 287 18.28 -8.48 -5.08
CA GLY A 287 18.51 -7.10 -4.62
C GLY A 287 19.84 -6.57 -5.14
N ALA A 288 19.87 -5.42 -5.80
CA ALA A 288 21.10 -4.86 -6.34
C ALA A 288 21.08 -3.34 -6.50
N ASP A 289 22.23 -2.71 -6.22
CA ASP A 289 22.45 -1.29 -6.40
C ASP A 289 23.37 -1.04 -7.62
N LEU A 290 22.90 -0.27 -8.61
CA LEU A 290 23.71 0.15 -9.75
C LEU A 290 24.67 1.31 -9.44
N GLY A 291 24.56 1.93 -8.26
CA GLY A 291 25.33 3.09 -7.82
C GLY A 291 26.60 2.77 -7.00
N VAL A 292 26.80 1.51 -6.59
CA VAL A 292 27.97 1.07 -5.81
C VAL A 292 29.30 1.19 -6.57
N SER A 293 30.43 1.02 -5.88
CA SER A 293 31.76 0.99 -6.53
C SER A 293 31.88 -0.13 -7.57
N ASP A 294 32.87 -0.03 -8.47
CA ASP A 294 33.05 -1.06 -9.50
C ASP A 294 33.48 -2.41 -8.90
N GLU A 295 34.27 -2.38 -7.82
CA GLU A 295 34.66 -3.57 -7.07
C GLU A 295 33.47 -4.25 -6.38
N GLU A 296 32.59 -3.45 -5.75
CA GLU A 296 31.35 -3.96 -5.14
C GLU A 296 30.38 -4.50 -6.18
N TRP A 297 30.28 -3.86 -7.35
CA TRP A 297 29.45 -4.33 -8.44
C TRP A 297 29.92 -5.69 -8.97
N GLU A 298 31.20 -5.83 -9.31
CA GLU A 298 31.73 -7.08 -9.90
C GLU A 298 31.69 -8.27 -8.92
N SER A 299 31.68 -8.01 -7.61
CA SER A 299 31.53 -9.04 -6.57
C SER A 299 30.08 -9.26 -6.11
N GLY A 300 29.12 -8.47 -6.62
CA GLY A 300 27.72 -8.52 -6.23
C GLY A 300 26.99 -9.79 -6.70
N GLU A 301 25.99 -10.22 -5.92
CA GLU A 301 25.16 -11.39 -6.21
C GLU A 301 24.51 -11.35 -7.60
N ILE A 302 24.10 -10.16 -8.04
CA ILE A 302 23.51 -9.94 -9.36
C ILE A 302 24.44 -10.39 -10.49
N VAL A 303 25.74 -10.11 -10.38
CA VAL A 303 26.73 -10.48 -11.40
C VAL A 303 26.87 -12.00 -11.42
N GLY A 304 27.04 -12.64 -10.26
CA GLY A 304 27.10 -14.11 -10.17
C GLY A 304 25.83 -14.81 -10.67
N THR A 305 24.67 -14.19 -10.47
CA THR A 305 23.36 -14.77 -10.80
C THR A 305 22.98 -14.59 -12.26
N MET A 306 23.24 -13.42 -12.85
CA MET A 306 22.68 -13.03 -14.15
C MET A 306 23.70 -12.95 -15.29
N LYS A 307 25.00 -12.74 -15.01
CA LYS A 307 26.02 -12.55 -16.05
C LYS A 307 26.06 -13.73 -17.01
N GLY A 308 25.95 -13.44 -18.31
CA GLY A 308 25.97 -14.46 -19.36
C GLY A 308 24.67 -15.27 -19.49
N LYS A 309 23.57 -14.85 -18.85
CA LYS A 309 22.23 -15.47 -19.00
C LYS A 309 21.23 -14.54 -19.67
N ILE A 310 21.53 -13.24 -19.74
CA ILE A 310 20.57 -12.24 -20.22
C ILE A 310 20.77 -11.95 -21.71
N ASP A 311 19.66 -11.95 -22.44
CA ASP A 311 19.57 -11.66 -23.87
C ASP A 311 18.78 -10.37 -24.14
N VAL A 312 17.81 -10.05 -23.27
CA VAL A 312 17.03 -8.82 -23.34
C VAL A 312 17.06 -8.13 -21.99
N VAL A 313 17.45 -6.86 -21.95
CA VAL A 313 17.34 -5.98 -20.79
C VAL A 313 16.26 -4.95 -21.05
N TRP A 314 15.34 -4.81 -20.08
CA TRP A 314 14.35 -3.76 -19.99
C TRP A 314 14.67 -2.83 -18.82
N ALA A 315 14.83 -1.54 -19.09
CA ALA A 315 15.02 -0.50 -18.08
C ALA A 315 13.94 0.58 -18.26
N GLY A 316 12.77 0.38 -17.67
CA GLY A 316 11.56 1.17 -17.95
C GLY A 316 11.41 2.49 -17.17
N SER A 317 12.09 2.65 -16.04
CA SER A 317 12.16 3.87 -15.22
C SER A 317 13.28 3.69 -14.20
N LEU A 318 14.53 3.75 -14.65
CA LEU A 318 15.71 3.42 -13.83
C LEU A 318 16.83 4.44 -14.01
N LEU A 319 17.34 4.61 -15.23
CA LEU A 319 18.54 5.42 -15.48
C LEU A 319 18.38 6.90 -15.10
N HIS A 320 17.14 7.40 -14.98
CA HIS A 320 16.84 8.77 -14.57
C HIS A 320 17.22 9.10 -13.11
N PHE A 321 17.67 8.14 -12.30
CA PHE A 321 18.22 8.40 -10.96
C PHE A 321 19.61 9.04 -10.98
N TRP A 322 20.30 9.04 -12.12
CA TRP A 322 21.69 9.51 -12.22
C TRP A 322 21.89 10.59 -13.28
N ASP A 323 23.01 11.31 -13.17
CA ASP A 323 23.55 12.17 -14.22
C ASP A 323 24.11 11.36 -15.40
N TYR A 324 24.67 12.03 -16.42
CA TYR A 324 25.16 11.35 -17.62
C TYR A 324 26.22 10.28 -17.32
N GLU A 325 27.19 10.57 -16.44
CA GLU A 325 28.24 9.60 -16.10
C GLU A 325 27.68 8.38 -15.37
N GLY A 326 26.75 8.58 -14.43
CA GLY A 326 26.05 7.49 -13.76
C GLY A 326 25.14 6.71 -14.72
N GLN A 327 24.47 7.37 -15.67
CA GLN A 327 23.68 6.70 -16.72
C GLN A 327 24.56 5.82 -17.60
N VAL A 328 25.71 6.33 -18.07
CA VAL A 328 26.67 5.55 -18.87
C VAL A 328 27.19 4.36 -18.07
N ARG A 329 27.52 4.55 -16.78
CA ARG A 329 27.94 3.47 -15.88
C ARG A 329 26.86 2.40 -15.73
N GLY A 330 25.63 2.81 -15.43
CA GLY A 330 24.47 1.92 -15.30
C GLY A 330 24.22 1.12 -16.56
N VAL A 331 24.24 1.76 -17.73
CA VAL A 331 24.08 1.06 -19.02
C VAL A 331 25.22 0.07 -19.28
N LYS A 332 26.48 0.43 -19.01
CA LYS A 332 27.62 -0.49 -19.12
C LYS A 332 27.46 -1.72 -18.23
N ARG A 333 27.01 -1.53 -16.98
CA ARG A 333 26.71 -2.61 -16.03
C ARG A 333 25.61 -3.53 -16.55
N LEU A 334 24.51 -2.97 -17.04
CA LEU A 334 23.41 -3.72 -17.66
C LEU A 334 23.87 -4.52 -18.88
N ILE A 335 24.67 -3.92 -19.77
CA ILE A 335 25.28 -4.62 -20.91
C ILE A 335 26.20 -5.75 -20.42
N GLY A 336 26.97 -5.51 -19.36
CA GLY A 336 27.88 -6.49 -18.77
C GLY A 336 27.19 -7.73 -18.19
N LEU A 337 25.89 -7.64 -17.83
CA LEU A 337 25.09 -8.79 -17.43
C LEU A 337 24.65 -9.65 -18.62
N THR A 338 24.66 -9.10 -19.84
CA THR A 338 24.22 -9.82 -21.04
C THR A 338 25.25 -10.85 -21.49
N ARG A 339 24.82 -11.73 -22.41
CA ARG A 339 25.72 -12.68 -23.09
C ARG A 339 26.72 -12.03 -24.05
N GLY A 340 26.55 -10.76 -24.42
CA GLY A 340 27.42 -10.09 -25.38
C GLY A 340 27.34 -10.66 -26.81
N GLN A 341 26.22 -11.29 -27.18
CA GLN A 341 26.03 -11.88 -28.49
C GLN A 341 25.31 -10.91 -29.45
N ILE A 342 25.50 -11.13 -30.76
CA ILE A 342 24.74 -10.41 -31.77
C ILE A 342 23.24 -10.67 -31.56
N GLY A 343 22.46 -9.59 -31.50
CA GLY A 343 21.03 -9.63 -31.26
C GLY A 343 20.60 -9.48 -29.79
N THR A 344 21.55 -9.29 -28.86
CA THR A 344 21.21 -8.80 -27.51
C THR A 344 20.50 -7.44 -27.61
N VAL A 345 19.44 -7.26 -26.82
CA VAL A 345 18.64 -6.03 -26.80
C VAL A 345 18.75 -5.39 -25.44
N VAL A 346 19.20 -4.13 -25.38
CA VAL A 346 19.04 -3.27 -24.20
C VAL A 346 18.08 -2.17 -24.57
N CYS A 347 16.95 -2.14 -23.89
CA CYS A 347 15.84 -1.26 -24.22
C CYS A 347 15.18 -0.70 -22.96
N GLY A 348 14.41 0.36 -23.13
CA GLY A 348 13.87 1.07 -21.99
C GLY A 348 13.11 2.31 -22.39
N ARG A 349 12.53 2.95 -21.40
CA ARG A 349 12.08 4.34 -21.47
C ARG A 349 12.60 5.03 -20.22
N GLN A 350 12.89 6.32 -20.29
CA GLN A 350 13.34 7.09 -19.14
C GLN A 350 12.56 8.38 -19.06
N MET A 351 12.42 8.91 -17.85
CA MET A 351 12.01 10.30 -17.66
C MET A 351 13.14 11.18 -18.22
N GLY A 352 12.84 11.97 -19.25
CA GLY A 352 13.73 13.04 -19.68
C GLY A 352 13.58 14.23 -18.74
N SER A 353 14.70 14.80 -18.30
CA SER A 353 14.73 16.12 -17.66
C SER A 353 15.42 17.08 -18.62
N THR A 354 14.74 18.17 -18.99
CA THR A 354 15.41 19.34 -19.56
C THR A 354 15.96 20.15 -18.39
N ALA A 355 17.09 19.70 -17.82
CA ALA A 355 17.86 20.56 -16.92
C ALA A 355 18.54 21.66 -17.76
#